data_AF-K1TMT9-F1
#
_entry.id   AF-K1TMT9-F1
#
_cell.length_a   1.000
_cell.length_b   1.000
_cell.length_c   1.000
_cell.angle_alpha   90.00
_cell.angle_beta   90.00
_cell.angle_gamma   90.00
#
_symmetry.space_group_name_H-M   'P 1'
#
loop_
_entity.id
_entity.type
_entity.pdbx_description
1 polymer ?
#
loop_
_entity_poly.entity_id
_entity_poly.type
_entity_poly.pdbx_seq_one_letter_code
_entity_poly.pdbx_strand_id
1 'polypeptide(L)' 'MDSAKVKAETARYEKIPIITNFTDEEGKDHMDEMIKENYDRIKAEVTEIVDKELDRLRKDSELCKLLPKQNGA' A
#
# COMPACT_ATOMS: atom_id res chain seq x y z
N MET A 1 36.37 -27.33 -19.69
CA MET A 1 35.00 -27.85 -19.90
C MET A 1 33.94 -27.06 -19.13
N ASP A 2 34.32 -26.27 -18.11
CA ASP A 2 33.37 -25.48 -17.30
C ASP A 2 32.94 -24.16 -17.95
N SER A 3 33.89 -23.46 -18.59
CA SER A 3 33.65 -22.14 -19.22
C SER A 3 32.66 -22.15 -20.39
N ALA A 4 32.51 -23.29 -21.09
CA ALA A 4 31.58 -23.42 -22.19
C ALA A 4 30.11 -23.50 -21.70
N LYS A 5 29.87 -24.14 -20.55
CA LYS A 5 28.54 -24.20 -19.93
C LYS A 5 28.13 -22.84 -19.38
N VAL A 6 29.03 -22.18 -18.65
CA VAL A 6 28.78 -20.83 -18.12
C VAL A 6 28.43 -19.86 -19.26
N LYS A 7 29.19 -19.86 -20.37
CA LYS A 7 28.87 -19.02 -21.54
C LYS A 7 27.48 -19.30 -22.13
N ALA A 8 27.09 -20.56 -22.24
CA ALA A 8 25.78 -20.94 -22.76
C ALA A 8 24.64 -20.50 -21.82
N GLU A 9 24.87 -20.54 -20.51
CA GLU A 9 23.93 -20.07 -19.49
C GLU A 9 23.81 -18.54 -19.49
N THR A 10 24.94 -17.82 -19.54
CA THR A 10 24.93 -16.34 -19.60
C THR A 10 24.28 -15.82 -20.88
N ALA A 11 24.44 -16.54 -22.01
CA ALA A 11 23.83 -16.17 -23.28
C ALA A 11 22.29 -16.29 -23.30
N ARG A 12 21.72 -17.06 -22.36
CA ARG A 12 20.27 -17.27 -22.22
C ARG A 12 19.66 -16.52 -21.04
N TYR A 13 20.46 -15.71 -20.33
CA TYR A 13 19.98 -14.97 -19.19
C TYR A 13 19.07 -13.82 -19.64
N GLU A 14 17.80 -13.87 -19.24
CA GLU A 14 16.86 -12.76 -19.35
C GLU A 14 16.75 -12.07 -18.00
N LYS A 15 17.00 -10.76 -17.98
CA LYS A 15 16.91 -9.98 -16.74
C LYS A 15 15.45 -9.97 -16.28
N ILE A 16 15.22 -10.32 -15.01
CA ILE A 16 13.88 -10.23 -14.41
C ILE A 16 13.42 -8.77 -14.50
N PRO A 17 12.22 -8.50 -15.03
CA PRO A 17 11.70 -7.16 -15.13
C PRO A 17 11.50 -6.57 -13.73
N ILE A 18 11.92 -5.33 -13.54
CA ILE A 18 11.68 -4.59 -12.30
C ILE A 18 10.19 -4.21 -12.28
N ILE A 19 9.43 -4.78 -11.35
CA ILE A 19 7.99 -4.49 -11.19
C ILE A 19 7.78 -3.10 -10.60
N THR A 20 8.66 -2.69 -9.69
CA THR A 20 8.61 -1.38 -9.04
C THR A 20 10.04 -0.94 -8.73
N ASN A 21 10.40 0.26 -9.18
CA ASN A 21 11.69 0.86 -8.85
C ASN A 21 11.50 1.77 -7.64
N PHE A 22 12.16 1.46 -6.53
CA PHE A 22 12.18 2.28 -5.32
C PHE A 22 13.37 3.24 -5.28
N THR A 23 14.18 3.22 -6.34
CA THR A 23 15.36 4.05 -6.46
C THR A 23 15.07 5.29 -7.31
N ASP A 24 15.45 6.46 -6.81
CA ASP A 24 15.31 7.74 -7.52
C ASP A 24 16.36 7.93 -8.63
N GLU A 25 16.37 9.11 -9.26
CA GLU A 25 17.31 9.48 -10.33
C GLU A 25 18.78 9.56 -9.86
N GLU A 26 19.01 9.74 -8.55
CA GLU A 26 20.34 9.83 -7.94
C GLU A 26 20.86 8.47 -7.42
N GLY A 27 20.04 7.42 -7.49
CA GLY A 27 20.41 6.09 -7.01
C GLY A 27 20.07 5.84 -5.53
N LYS A 28 19.28 6.71 -4.89
CA LYS A 28 18.87 6.60 -3.49
C LYS A 28 17.63 5.72 -3.35
N ASP A 29 17.65 4.80 -2.39
CA ASP A 29 16.51 3.94 -2.06
C ASP A 29 15.48 4.68 -1.20
N HIS A 30 14.24 4.72 -1.69
CA HIS A 30 13.07 5.31 -1.05
C HIS A 30 12.02 4.26 -0.63
N MET A 31 12.38 2.97 -0.62
CA MET A 31 11.43 1.89 -0.32
C MET A 31 10.65 2.14 0.98
N ASP A 32 11.35 2.44 2.07
CA ASP A 32 10.71 2.66 3.38
C ASP A 32 9.81 3.91 3.40
N GLU A 33 10.25 4.99 2.77
CA GLU A 33 9.51 6.26 2.69
C GLU A 33 8.22 6.06 1.89
N MET A 34 8.31 5.47 0.70
CA MET A 34 7.16 5.21 -0.17
C MET A 34 6.14 4.27 0.47
N ILE A 35 6.61 3.22 1.16
CA ILE A 35 5.72 2.29 1.87
C ILE A 35 4.99 3.03 3.00
N LYS A 36 5.72 3.85 3.77
CA LYS A 36 5.14 4.59 4.88
C LYS A 36 4.12 5.62 4.42
N GLU A 37 4.45 6.42 3.41
CA GLU A 37 3.53 7.41 2.83
C GLU A 37 2.25 6.77 2.31
N ASN A 38 2.37 5.62 1.64
CA ASN A 38 1.22 4.87 1.15
C ASN A 38 0.33 4.39 2.32
N TYR A 39 0.94 3.79 3.34
CA TYR A 39 0.24 3.34 4.54
C TYR A 39 -0.49 4.50 5.24
N ASP A 40 0.21 5.61 5.46
CA ASP A 40 -0.34 6.78 6.16
C ASP A 40 -1.50 7.40 5.37
N ARG A 41 -1.38 7.49 4.03
CA ARG A 41 -2.46 7.98 3.16
C ARG A 41 -3.68 7.07 3.21
N ILE A 42 -3.51 5.76 3.00
CA ILE A 42 -4.63 4.80 3.03
C ILE A 42 -5.31 4.83 4.39
N LYS A 43 -4.53 4.90 5.48
CA LYS A 43 -5.07 4.99 6.83
C LYS A 43 -5.92 6.25 7.03
N ALA A 44 -5.46 7.40 6.54
CA ALA A 44 -6.21 8.65 6.62
C ALA A 44 -7.51 8.57 5.81
N GLU A 45 -7.44 8.06 4.58
CA GLU A 45 -8.62 7.88 3.71
C GLU A 45 -9.64 6.93 4.34
N VAL A 46 -9.20 5.79 4.89
CA VAL A 46 -10.09 4.83 5.57
C VAL A 46 -10.75 5.47 6.78
N THR A 47 -10.01 6.25 7.57
CA THR A 47 -10.56 6.96 8.73
C THR A 47 -11.63 7.95 8.29
N GLU A 48 -11.37 8.75 7.25
CA GLU A 48 -12.34 9.70 6.71
C GLU A 48 -13.60 9.00 6.17
N ILE A 49 -13.45 7.85 5.51
CA ILE A 49 -14.59 7.05 5.05
C ILE A 49 -15.42 6.58 6.25
N VAL A 50 -14.79 6.05 7.29
CA VAL A 50 -15.49 5.61 8.51
C VAL A 50 -16.25 6.77 9.15
N ASP A 51 -15.64 7.95 9.26
CA ASP A 51 -16.29 9.13 9.86
C ASP A 51 -17.50 9.59 9.03
N LYS A 52 -17.35 9.68 7.71
CA LYS A 52 -18.46 10.02 6.80
C LYS A 52 -19.61 9.02 6.90
N GLU A 53 -19.29 7.73 6.98
CA GLU A 53 -20.28 6.67 7.09
C GLU A 53 -20.98 6.69 8.45
N LEU A 54 -20.26 6.93 9.54
CA LEU A 54 -20.86 7.13 10.86
C LEU A 54 -21.82 8.33 10.85
N ASP A 55 -21.44 9.44 10.22
CA ASP A 55 -22.31 10.61 10.08
C ASP A 55 -23.54 10.33 9.21
N ARG A 56 -23.39 9.56 8.14
CA ARG A 56 -24.52 9.09 7.33
C ARG A 56 -25.48 8.23 8.15
N LEU A 57 -24.95 7.28 8.92
CA LEU A 57 -25.73 6.39 9.78
C LEU A 57 -26.47 7.17 10.88
N ARG A 58 -25.84 8.20 11.47
CA ARG A 58 -26.49 9.07 12.48
C ARG A 58 -27.69 9.82 11.91
N LYS A 59 -27.62 10.22 10.64
CA LYS A 59 -28.68 10.98 9.95
C LYS A 59 -29.82 10.09 9.43
N ASP A 60 -29.60 8.79 9.35
CA ASP A 60 -30.61 7.83 8.93
C ASP A 60 -31.47 7.38 10.12
N SER A 61 -32.78 7.63 10.05
CA SER A 61 -33.74 7.34 11.13
C SER A 61 -33.81 5.86 11.52
N GLU A 62 -33.57 4.95 10.59
CA GLU A 62 -33.65 3.50 10.83
C GLU A 62 -32.31 2.94 11.29
N LEU A 63 -31.22 3.39 10.68
CA LEU A 63 -29.89 2.88 10.96
C LEU A 63 -29.22 3.52 12.18
N CYS A 64 -29.59 4.74 12.58
CA CYS A 64 -29.00 5.42 13.73
C CYS A 64 -29.15 4.62 15.04
N LYS A 65 -30.21 3.81 15.14
CA LYS A 65 -30.52 2.95 16.28
C LYS A 65 -29.48 1.83 16.48
N LEU A 66 -28.71 1.50 15.43
CA LEU A 66 -27.66 0.47 15.44
C LEU A 66 -26.32 1.00 15.95
N LEU A 67 -26.16 2.32 16.06
CA LEU A 67 -24.92 2.90 16.55
C LEU A 67 -24.71 2.54 18.02
N PRO A 68 -23.46 2.34 18.46
CA PRO A 68 -23.16 2.13 19.87
C PRO A 68 -23.76 3.27 20.68
N LYS A 69 -24.41 2.95 21.80
CA LYS A 69 -24.80 3.98 22.77
C LYS A 69 -23.53 4.72 23.15
N GLN A 70 -23.54 6.04 23.01
CA GLN A 70 -22.42 6.87 23.45
C GLN A 70 -22.32 6.73 24.96
N ASN A 71 -21.54 5.75 25.43
CA ASN A 71 -21.16 5.64 26.82
C ASN A 71 -20.19 6.81 27.03
N GLY A 72 -20.71 7.92 27.53
CA GLY A 72 -19.94 9.10 27.84
C GLY A 72 -18.77 8.73 28.74
N ALA A 73 -17.56 9.08 28.30
CA ALA A 73 -16.41 9.25 29.17
C ALA A 73 -16.43 10.68 29.73
#